data_AF-A0A973T2T8-F1
#
_entry.id   AF-A0A973T2T8-F1
#
_cell.length_a   1.000
_cell.length_b   1.000
_cell.length_c   1.000
_cell.angle_alpha   90.00
_cell.angle_beta   90.00
_cell.angle_gamma   90.00
#
_symmetry.space_group_name_H-M   'P 1'
#
loop_
_entity.id
_entity.type
_entity.pdbx_description
1 polymer ?
#
loop_
_entity_poly.entity_id
_entity_poly.type
_entity_poly.pdbx_seq_one_letter_code
_entity_poly.pdbx_strand_id
1 'polypeptide(L)'
;MMPPPAPDGVVFLGVRHHSPACGRLVADAVATLRPAYVLVEGPADMNGRLAELLLGHRLPIAVFSHYRDDARAVTSWTPLCDYSPEWIALRDGHAAGAQVRFIDLPAWHPAFTERAAGPANRYADAEARYAEATRRLCEHFAVDSADALWDGLFEAGAPGDLAARLDAYFALVRGDAEADPGDRAREEYMASWVRAARARAGGRPVLVVTGGFHQPSLRALAAPGEGPCDWPEVPDPPQGALAGSFLVPYSFRKLDAFSGYQSGMPSPGYYQLLWERGPQEAAQGLLRAVAGRLRSRRIPVSTADLVAARAMTRGLALMRGHPHETRVDVLDGLAAALISDDLERPLPWTARGALGAGTHPVVVEMVAACCGDAEGRLHPDTPLPPLVHDVTERLASLIPAGRPLKLDLTDAADLSRSRLLHRLRVLGIPGFARVKGPSDGADPEFGERWEPRPAHGREAALIEAGAHGARLDEAAAVVLGERLRAAGADPGPLAGLLFDTALCGVSALCGELLGALEDQVRHIRELAPLGEVLAAALGLWRHDRIFGVGRDPLLGAVVAGAVEQAFRLAEGAHGGSGVDVAGLRALAAARDALLHAPRL
;
A
#
# COMPACT_ATOMS: atom_id res chain seq x y z
N MET A 1 19.66 6.47 -30.26
CA MET A 1 18.96 6.40 -31.55
C MET A 1 17.87 5.34 -31.38
N MET A 2 16.61 5.66 -31.68
CA MET A 2 15.53 4.67 -31.56
C MET A 2 15.86 3.45 -32.43
N PRO A 3 15.68 2.21 -31.93
CA PRO A 3 15.81 1.05 -32.80
C PRO A 3 14.84 1.22 -33.98
N PRO A 4 15.29 0.97 -35.23
CA PRO A 4 14.38 0.99 -36.36
C PRO A 4 13.24 0.00 -36.09
N PRO A 5 11.99 0.29 -36.52
CA PRO A 5 10.91 -0.66 -36.37
C PRO A 5 11.34 -2.01 -36.95
N ALA A 6 11.11 -3.10 -36.20
CA ALA A 6 11.32 -4.44 -36.73
C ALA A 6 10.52 -4.59 -38.04
N PRO A 7 10.96 -5.43 -38.99
CA PRO A 7 10.23 -5.68 -40.23
C PRO A 7 8.75 -6.05 -40.02
N ASP A 8 8.38 -6.48 -38.80
CA ASP A 8 7.05 -6.92 -38.39
C ASP A 8 6.15 -5.83 -37.76
N GLY A 9 6.62 -4.58 -37.70
CA GLY A 9 5.82 -3.42 -37.26
C GLY A 9 5.54 -3.31 -35.75
N VAL A 10 6.15 -4.13 -34.90
CA VAL A 10 6.02 -4.06 -33.43
C VAL A 10 7.34 -3.57 -32.81
N VAL A 11 7.25 -2.58 -31.92
CA VAL A 11 8.36 -2.05 -31.14
C VAL A 11 8.12 -2.33 -29.67
N PHE A 12 9.10 -2.95 -29.03
CA PHE A 12 9.06 -3.36 -27.64
C PHE A 12 10.03 -2.48 -26.82
N LEU A 13 9.54 -1.89 -25.74
CA LEU A 13 10.33 -1.10 -24.79
C LEU A 13 10.20 -1.70 -23.38
N GLY A 14 11.29 -2.30 -22.92
CA GLY A 14 11.45 -2.73 -21.54
C GLY A 14 11.75 -1.54 -20.65
N VAL A 15 10.93 -1.34 -19.62
CA VAL A 15 11.08 -0.21 -18.71
C VAL A 15 11.29 -0.68 -17.28
N ARG A 16 11.96 0.15 -16.48
CA ARG A 16 11.77 0.15 -15.03
C ARG A 16 10.62 1.09 -14.74
N HIS A 17 9.64 0.61 -13.99
CA HIS A 17 8.53 1.44 -13.53
C HIS A 17 9.07 2.67 -12.81
N HIS A 18 8.45 3.82 -13.08
CA HIS A 18 8.84 5.10 -12.49
C HIS A 18 10.28 5.57 -12.77
N SER A 19 10.91 5.13 -13.86
CA SER A 19 12.20 5.69 -14.29
C SER A 19 12.00 6.92 -15.19
N PRO A 20 12.52 8.12 -14.82
CA PRO A 20 12.52 9.28 -15.70
C PRO A 20 13.19 9.04 -17.06
N ALA A 21 14.32 8.31 -17.08
CA ALA A 21 14.98 7.93 -18.32
C ALA A 21 14.08 7.07 -19.22
N CYS A 22 13.45 6.02 -18.68
CA CYS A 22 12.48 5.21 -19.42
C CYS A 22 11.27 6.03 -19.88
N GLY A 23 10.81 6.97 -19.05
CA GLY A 23 9.71 7.87 -19.39
C GLY A 23 10.02 8.73 -20.61
N ARG A 24 11.21 9.34 -20.66
CA ARG A 24 11.66 10.11 -21.84
C ARG A 24 11.78 9.23 -23.07
N LEU A 25 12.31 8.01 -22.92
CA LEU A 25 12.42 7.05 -24.02
C LEU A 25 11.05 6.70 -24.61
N VAL A 26 10.05 6.47 -23.77
CA VAL A 26 8.67 6.20 -24.22
C VAL A 26 8.09 7.41 -24.94
N ALA A 27 8.25 8.63 -24.41
CA ALA A 27 7.78 9.86 -25.05
C ALA A 27 8.40 10.03 -26.45
N ASP A 28 9.72 9.86 -26.57
CA ASP A 28 10.46 9.93 -27.83
C ASP A 28 9.99 8.85 -28.82
N ALA A 29 9.73 7.64 -28.33
CA ALA A 29 9.23 6.54 -29.14
C ALA A 29 7.84 6.83 -29.70
N VAL A 30 6.90 7.32 -28.87
CA VAL A 30 5.55 7.69 -29.32
C VAL A 30 5.61 8.81 -30.35
N ALA A 31 6.40 9.85 -30.09
CA ALA A 31 6.57 10.99 -30.98
C ALA A 31 7.14 10.58 -32.35
N THR A 32 8.11 9.67 -32.36
CA THR A 32 8.79 9.19 -33.57
C THR A 32 7.94 8.19 -34.35
N LEU A 33 7.38 7.19 -33.68
CA LEU A 33 6.71 6.06 -34.33
C LEU A 33 5.27 6.39 -34.76
N ARG A 34 4.61 7.32 -34.07
CA ARG A 34 3.17 7.64 -34.26
C ARG A 34 2.32 6.35 -34.35
N PRO A 35 2.41 5.46 -33.35
CA PRO A 35 1.88 4.11 -33.43
C PRO A 35 0.35 4.10 -33.60
N ALA A 36 -0.19 3.03 -34.20
CA ALA A 36 -1.64 2.80 -34.20
C ALA A 36 -2.13 2.32 -32.83
N TYR A 37 -1.29 1.55 -32.11
CA TYR A 37 -1.59 1.02 -30.79
C TYR A 37 -0.43 1.26 -29.83
N VAL A 38 -0.75 1.65 -28.60
CA VAL A 38 0.20 1.65 -27.48
C VAL A 38 -0.34 0.70 -26.42
N LEU A 39 0.41 -0.37 -26.19
CA LEU A 39 0.08 -1.46 -25.29
C LEU A 39 0.94 -1.31 -24.04
N VAL A 40 0.30 -1.25 -22.87
CA VAL A 40 0.95 -0.94 -21.60
C VAL A 40 0.72 -2.07 -20.61
N GLU A 41 1.74 -2.50 -19.88
CA GLU A 41 1.56 -3.40 -18.74
C GLU A 41 0.64 -2.75 -17.71
N GLY A 42 -0.46 -3.41 -17.40
CA GLY A 42 -1.46 -2.95 -16.47
C GLY A 42 -2.75 -3.76 -16.58
N PRO A 43 -3.70 -3.54 -15.65
CA PRO A 43 -4.86 -4.40 -15.49
C PRO A 43 -5.86 -4.23 -16.65
N ALA A 44 -6.06 -5.27 -17.46
CA ALA A 44 -6.90 -5.20 -18.66
C ALA A 44 -8.40 -4.97 -18.36
N ASP A 45 -8.88 -5.24 -17.14
CA ASP A 45 -10.23 -4.91 -16.68
C ASP A 45 -10.49 -3.39 -16.58
N MET A 46 -9.44 -2.56 -16.61
CA MET A 46 -9.57 -1.11 -16.76
C MET A 46 -9.75 -0.64 -18.22
N ASN A 47 -9.63 -1.52 -19.23
CA ASN A 47 -9.66 -1.11 -20.65
C ASN A 47 -10.96 -0.38 -21.05
N GLY A 48 -12.11 -0.76 -20.49
CA GLY A 48 -13.40 -0.09 -20.72
C GLY A 48 -13.51 1.29 -20.10
N ARG A 49 -12.58 1.65 -19.20
CA ARG A 49 -12.57 2.85 -18.36
C ARG A 49 -11.30 3.67 -18.50
N LEU A 50 -10.46 3.41 -19.50
CA LEU A 50 -9.17 4.12 -19.71
C LEU A 50 -9.31 5.63 -19.84
N ALA A 51 -10.45 6.12 -20.33
CA ALA A 51 -10.72 7.55 -20.41
C ALA A 51 -10.67 8.24 -19.04
N GLU A 52 -10.96 7.51 -17.96
CA GLU A 52 -10.88 8.05 -16.59
C GLU A 52 -9.47 8.49 -16.25
N LEU A 53 -8.43 7.74 -16.64
CA LEU A 53 -7.02 8.11 -16.43
C LEU A 53 -6.64 9.42 -17.16
N LEU A 54 -7.39 9.82 -18.18
CA LEU A 54 -7.06 10.96 -19.03
C LEU A 54 -7.82 12.25 -18.63
N LEU A 55 -8.51 12.25 -17.48
CA LEU A 55 -9.30 13.39 -17.00
C LEU A 55 -8.46 14.58 -16.47
N GLY A 56 -7.13 14.48 -16.44
CA GLY A 56 -6.27 15.56 -15.97
C GLY A 56 -6.09 15.60 -14.45
N HIS A 57 -5.87 14.44 -13.84
CA HIS A 57 -5.54 14.30 -12.41
C HIS A 57 -4.26 15.04 -12.02
N ARG A 58 -4.11 15.35 -10.73
CA ARG A 58 -2.81 15.67 -10.14
C ARG A 58 -2.15 14.38 -9.66
N LEU A 59 -0.98 14.06 -10.17
CA LEU A 59 -0.23 12.87 -9.80
C LEU A 59 0.51 13.03 -8.45
N PRO A 60 0.86 11.92 -7.76
CA PRO A 60 0.62 10.53 -8.15
C PRO A 60 -0.79 10.01 -7.82
N ILE A 61 -1.33 9.17 -8.70
CA ILE A 61 -2.55 8.38 -8.45
C ILE A 61 -2.20 6.90 -8.58
N ALA A 62 -3.11 6.00 -8.23
CA ALA A 62 -2.94 4.58 -8.51
C ALA A 62 -4.24 3.97 -9.04
N VAL A 63 -4.12 2.91 -9.82
CA VAL A 63 -5.23 1.97 -10.01
C VAL A 63 -5.22 1.04 -8.79
N PHE A 64 -6.23 1.15 -7.95
CA PHE A 64 -6.48 0.25 -6.84
C PHE A 64 -7.42 -0.86 -7.30
N SER A 65 -6.94 -2.09 -7.28
CA SER A 65 -7.70 -3.28 -7.64
C SER A 65 -7.93 -4.13 -6.40
N HIS A 66 -9.14 -4.62 -6.23
CA HIS A 66 -9.51 -5.49 -5.12
C HIS A 66 -10.26 -6.73 -5.60
N TYR A 67 -10.18 -7.78 -4.80
CA TYR A 67 -10.91 -9.02 -4.98
C TYR A 67 -11.17 -9.68 -3.64
N ARG A 68 -12.35 -10.26 -3.52
CA ARG A 68 -12.79 -10.99 -2.34
C ARG A 68 -13.76 -12.09 -2.72
N ASP A 69 -13.50 -13.28 -2.23
CA ASP A 69 -14.44 -14.40 -2.15
C ASP A 69 -14.37 -15.04 -0.75
N ASP A 70 -14.98 -16.21 -0.59
CA ASP A 70 -14.99 -16.95 0.68
C ASP A 70 -13.59 -17.46 1.09
N ALA A 71 -12.65 -17.59 0.14
CA ALA A 71 -11.34 -18.20 0.35
C ALA A 71 -10.20 -17.18 0.45
N ARG A 72 -10.27 -16.07 -0.28
CA ARG A 72 -9.19 -15.08 -0.36
C ARG A 72 -9.70 -13.65 -0.48
N ALA A 73 -8.92 -12.73 0.08
CA ALA A 73 -9.02 -11.30 -0.13
C ALA A 73 -7.67 -10.77 -0.62
N VAL A 74 -7.66 -10.09 -1.76
CA VAL A 74 -6.45 -9.57 -2.41
C VAL A 74 -6.67 -8.13 -2.80
N THR A 75 -5.67 -7.29 -2.56
CA THR A 75 -5.63 -5.91 -3.03
C THR A 75 -4.31 -5.65 -3.73
N SER A 76 -4.32 -4.77 -4.72
CA SER A 76 -3.14 -4.38 -5.48
C SER A 76 -3.24 -2.91 -5.86
N TRP A 77 -2.08 -2.25 -5.87
CA TRP A 77 -1.93 -0.87 -6.32
C TRP A 77 -0.99 -0.85 -7.51
N THR A 78 -1.44 -0.27 -8.62
CA THR A 78 -0.60 0.10 -9.77
C THR A 78 -0.43 1.61 -9.75
N PRO A 79 0.59 2.13 -9.04
CA PRO A 79 0.80 3.57 -8.92
C PRO A 79 1.32 4.18 -10.23
N LEU A 80 0.99 5.44 -10.46
CA LEU A 80 1.35 6.24 -11.62
C LEU A 80 1.77 7.64 -11.17
N CYS A 81 2.94 8.09 -11.60
CA CYS A 81 3.47 9.43 -11.38
C CYS A 81 3.86 10.10 -12.71
N ASP A 82 4.25 11.38 -12.67
CA ASP A 82 4.51 12.17 -13.90
C ASP A 82 5.55 11.54 -14.83
N TYR A 83 6.47 10.79 -14.25
CA TYR A 83 7.58 10.13 -14.92
C TYR A 83 7.42 8.61 -15.00
N SER A 84 6.25 8.07 -14.66
CA SER A 84 5.92 6.67 -14.96
C SER A 84 5.92 6.45 -16.48
N PRO A 85 6.76 5.56 -17.03
CA PRO A 85 6.74 5.26 -18.46
C PRO A 85 5.36 4.80 -18.95
N GLU A 86 4.61 4.10 -18.10
CA GLU A 86 3.24 3.64 -18.35
C GLU A 86 2.27 4.81 -18.49
N TRP A 87 2.36 5.80 -17.59
CA TRP A 87 1.55 7.01 -17.65
C TRP A 87 1.84 7.81 -18.92
N ILE A 88 3.13 7.96 -19.25
CA ILE A 88 3.58 8.65 -20.46
C ILE A 88 3.08 7.92 -21.71
N ALA A 89 3.17 6.59 -21.74
CA ALA A 89 2.65 5.76 -22.84
C ALA A 89 1.15 5.99 -23.07
N LEU A 90 0.35 5.98 -21.99
CA LEU A 90 -1.09 6.23 -22.06
C LEU A 90 -1.41 7.65 -22.53
N ARG A 91 -0.82 8.66 -21.88
CA ARG A 91 -1.07 10.08 -22.16
C ARG A 91 -0.62 10.47 -23.56
N ASP A 92 0.64 10.21 -23.88
CA ASP A 92 1.24 10.65 -25.14
C ASP A 92 0.76 9.78 -26.30
N GLY A 93 0.54 8.48 -26.07
CA GLY A 93 -0.06 7.58 -27.04
C GLY A 93 -1.45 8.03 -27.47
N HIS A 94 -2.31 8.36 -26.50
CA HIS A 94 -3.62 8.92 -26.77
C HIS A 94 -3.54 10.26 -27.53
N ALA A 95 -2.67 11.18 -27.08
CA ALA A 95 -2.46 12.46 -27.74
C ALA A 95 -1.92 12.32 -29.19
N ALA A 96 -1.17 11.26 -29.47
CA ALA A 96 -0.69 10.92 -30.81
C ALA A 96 -1.75 10.24 -31.70
N GLY A 97 -2.95 9.98 -31.17
CA GLY A 97 -4.05 9.31 -31.87
C GLY A 97 -3.91 7.79 -31.93
N ALA A 98 -3.12 7.19 -31.05
CA ALA A 98 -3.05 5.74 -30.90
C ALA A 98 -4.22 5.23 -30.04
N GLN A 99 -4.64 3.99 -30.29
CA GLN A 99 -5.50 3.27 -29.35
C GLN A 99 -4.63 2.73 -28.21
N VAL A 100 -4.89 3.21 -27.00
CA VAL A 100 -4.18 2.79 -25.79
C VAL A 100 -4.90 1.61 -25.13
N ARG A 101 -4.15 0.63 -24.64
CA ARG A 101 -4.67 -0.57 -23.96
C ARG A 101 -3.74 -1.00 -22.84
N PHE A 102 -4.34 -1.40 -21.72
CA PHE A 102 -3.69 -2.29 -20.76
C PHE A 102 -3.75 -3.73 -21.27
N ILE A 103 -2.64 -4.45 -21.13
CA ILE A 103 -2.49 -5.79 -21.74
C ILE A 103 -2.20 -6.91 -20.76
N ASP A 104 -2.09 -6.61 -19.48
CA ASP A 104 -1.82 -7.63 -18.46
C ASP A 104 -3.12 -8.13 -17.81
N LEU A 105 -3.04 -9.31 -17.18
CA LEU A 105 -4.17 -9.91 -16.48
C LEU A 105 -4.72 -8.95 -15.42
N PRO A 106 -6.03 -8.99 -15.13
CA PRO A 106 -6.60 -8.26 -14.00
C PRO A 106 -5.80 -8.55 -12.72
N ALA A 107 -5.53 -7.52 -11.93
CA ALA A 107 -4.61 -7.65 -10.78
C ALA A 107 -5.11 -8.63 -9.69
N TRP A 108 -6.39 -9.00 -9.73
CA TRP A 108 -6.99 -10.02 -8.87
C TRP A 108 -6.84 -11.46 -9.38
N HIS A 109 -6.41 -11.64 -10.63
CA HIS A 109 -6.30 -12.95 -11.26
C HIS A 109 -5.37 -13.87 -10.45
N PRO A 110 -5.68 -15.18 -10.31
CA PRO A 110 -4.86 -16.11 -9.55
C PRO A 110 -3.38 -16.15 -9.95
N ALA A 111 -3.04 -15.81 -11.20
CA ALA A 111 -1.64 -15.70 -11.66
C ALA A 111 -0.77 -14.77 -10.79
N PHE A 112 -1.34 -13.72 -10.19
CA PHE A 112 -0.61 -12.85 -9.25
C PHE A 112 -0.44 -13.47 -7.86
N THR A 113 -1.33 -14.40 -7.46
CA THR A 113 -1.24 -15.15 -6.19
C THR A 113 -0.49 -16.48 -6.32
N GLU A 114 -0.46 -17.06 -7.52
CA GLU A 114 0.43 -18.15 -7.94
C GLU A 114 1.87 -17.65 -8.16
N ARG A 115 2.12 -16.36 -7.90
CA ARG A 115 3.44 -15.80 -7.57
C ARG A 115 3.77 -15.87 -6.05
N ALA A 116 2.84 -16.34 -5.22
CA ALA A 116 3.01 -16.49 -3.77
C ALA A 116 2.70 -17.90 -3.20
N ALA A 117 2.04 -18.79 -3.96
CA ALA A 117 1.48 -20.06 -3.47
C ALA A 117 2.15 -21.39 -3.95
N GLY A 118 3.16 -21.35 -4.83
CA GLY A 118 4.04 -22.48 -5.13
C GLY A 118 4.92 -22.89 -3.93
N PRO A 119 5.51 -24.11 -3.93
CA PRO A 119 6.38 -24.54 -2.83
C PRO A 119 7.47 -23.48 -2.61
N ALA A 120 7.58 -22.99 -1.37
CA ALA A 120 8.35 -21.81 -0.94
C ALA A 120 9.78 -21.70 -1.53
N ASN A 121 10.38 -22.82 -1.96
CA ASN A 121 11.65 -22.85 -2.66
C ASN A 121 11.66 -22.08 -4.01
N ARG A 122 10.61 -22.11 -4.83
CA ARG A 122 10.68 -21.52 -6.20
C ARG A 122 10.59 -19.99 -6.25
N TYR A 123 9.90 -19.35 -5.29
CA TYR A 123 9.87 -17.88 -5.19
C TYR A 123 11.16 -17.32 -4.64
N ALA A 124 11.73 -18.00 -3.65
CA ALA A 124 13.07 -17.73 -3.19
C ALA A 124 14.04 -17.78 -4.38
N ASP A 125 13.90 -18.74 -5.30
CA ASP A 125 14.79 -18.87 -6.45
C ASP A 125 14.69 -17.71 -7.46
N ALA A 126 13.49 -17.22 -7.82
CA ALA A 126 13.34 -16.12 -8.79
C ALA A 126 13.77 -14.76 -8.23
N GLU A 127 13.34 -14.42 -7.01
CA GLU A 127 13.80 -13.20 -6.32
C GLU A 127 15.29 -13.28 -5.96
N ALA A 128 15.81 -14.44 -5.53
CA ALA A 128 17.24 -14.61 -5.29
C ALA A 128 18.06 -14.51 -6.57
N ARG A 129 17.53 -14.93 -7.74
CA ARG A 129 18.23 -14.77 -9.02
C ARG A 129 18.27 -13.33 -9.50
N TYR A 130 17.15 -12.60 -9.39
CA TYR A 130 17.16 -11.14 -9.64
C TYR A 130 18.16 -10.44 -8.71
N ALA A 131 18.12 -10.79 -7.43
CA ALA A 131 19.06 -10.27 -6.43
C ALA A 131 20.51 -10.66 -6.75
N GLU A 132 20.76 -11.88 -7.22
CA GLU A 132 22.09 -12.37 -7.60
C GLU A 132 22.64 -11.67 -8.85
N ALA A 133 21.83 -11.54 -9.90
CA ALA A 133 22.22 -10.82 -11.11
C ALA A 133 22.53 -9.36 -10.80
N THR A 134 21.67 -8.72 -10.00
CA THR A 134 21.87 -7.34 -9.58
C THR A 134 23.08 -7.19 -8.65
N ARG A 135 23.31 -8.14 -7.73
CA ARG A 135 24.50 -8.18 -6.86
C ARG A 135 25.78 -8.28 -7.66
N ARG A 136 25.85 -9.17 -8.66
CA ARG A 136 27.02 -9.29 -9.56
C ARG A 136 27.27 -8.02 -10.34
N LEU A 137 26.22 -7.35 -10.81
CA LEU A 137 26.35 -6.06 -11.46
C LEU A 137 26.86 -5.00 -10.48
N CYS A 138 26.30 -4.93 -9.28
CA CYS A 138 26.78 -4.04 -8.23
C CYS A 138 28.27 -4.26 -7.93
N GLU A 139 28.71 -5.50 -7.80
CA GLU A 139 30.13 -5.86 -7.61
C GLU A 139 31.00 -5.45 -8.80
N HIS A 140 30.54 -5.70 -10.03
CA HIS A 140 31.27 -5.36 -11.26
C HIS A 140 31.45 -3.84 -11.44
N PHE A 141 30.40 -3.07 -11.14
CA PHE A 141 30.40 -1.62 -11.23
C PHE A 141 30.87 -0.93 -9.94
N ALA A 142 31.24 -1.70 -8.91
CA ALA A 142 31.69 -1.21 -7.61
C ALA A 142 30.71 -0.21 -6.95
N VAL A 143 29.42 -0.56 -6.94
CA VAL A 143 28.34 0.23 -6.33
C VAL A 143 27.60 -0.58 -5.27
N ASP A 144 27.12 0.09 -4.23
CA ASP A 144 26.57 -0.60 -3.05
C ASP A 144 25.14 -1.13 -3.24
N SER A 145 24.35 -0.55 -4.15
CA SER A 145 22.93 -0.88 -4.30
C SER A 145 22.43 -0.87 -5.74
N ALA A 146 21.37 -1.65 -5.98
CA ALA A 146 20.67 -1.72 -7.25
C ALA A 146 20.19 -0.35 -7.75
N ASP A 147 19.78 0.52 -6.82
CA ASP A 147 19.29 1.85 -7.15
C ASP A 147 20.45 2.79 -7.54
N ALA A 148 21.61 2.68 -6.89
CA ALA A 148 22.82 3.40 -7.29
C ALA A 148 23.35 2.92 -8.66
N LEU A 149 23.34 1.61 -8.89
CA LEU A 149 23.64 1.00 -10.19
C LEU A 149 22.73 1.56 -11.29
N TRP A 150 21.42 1.60 -11.02
CA TRP A 150 20.44 2.11 -11.98
C TRP A 150 20.66 3.59 -12.29
N ASP A 151 20.90 4.42 -11.26
CA ASP A 151 21.13 5.85 -11.41
C ASP A 151 22.33 6.12 -12.34
N GLY A 152 23.43 5.39 -12.15
CA GLY A 152 24.64 5.53 -12.98
C GLY A 152 24.46 5.03 -14.41
N LEU A 153 23.84 3.86 -14.60
CA LEU A 153 23.70 3.24 -15.92
C LEU A 153 22.65 3.90 -16.83
N PHE A 154 21.53 4.37 -16.24
CA PHE A 154 20.35 4.74 -17.02
C PHE A 154 19.88 6.17 -16.79
N GLU A 155 19.90 6.67 -15.56
CA GLU A 155 19.35 8.00 -15.22
C GLU A 155 20.34 9.15 -15.49
N ALA A 156 21.63 8.91 -15.27
CA ALA A 156 22.68 9.90 -15.48
C ALA A 156 23.16 9.98 -16.93
N GLY A 157 22.96 8.91 -17.72
CA GLY A 157 23.64 8.69 -19.00
C GLY A 157 23.09 9.48 -20.21
N ALA A 158 23.90 9.52 -21.27
CA ALA A 158 23.49 10.13 -22.55
C ALA A 158 22.37 9.31 -23.24
N PRO A 159 21.36 9.95 -23.87
CA PRO A 159 20.19 9.26 -24.45
C PRO A 159 20.49 8.30 -25.61
N GLY A 160 21.68 8.42 -26.22
CA GLY A 160 22.01 7.84 -27.53
C GLY A 160 21.89 6.32 -27.67
N ASP A 161 21.79 5.57 -26.59
CA ASP A 161 21.76 4.09 -26.60
C ASP A 161 20.90 3.47 -25.47
N LEU A 162 19.98 4.25 -24.88
CA LEU A 162 19.25 3.81 -23.70
C LEU A 162 18.44 2.53 -23.93
N ALA A 163 17.74 2.41 -25.06
CA ALA A 163 16.93 1.23 -25.39
C ALA A 163 17.77 -0.06 -25.44
N ALA A 164 18.94 -0.03 -26.10
CA ALA A 164 19.79 -1.22 -26.19
C ALA A 164 20.42 -1.59 -24.83
N ARG A 165 20.81 -0.59 -24.03
CA ARG A 165 21.29 -0.82 -22.65
C ARG A 165 20.21 -1.47 -21.78
N LEU A 166 18.96 -1.01 -21.89
CA LEU A 166 17.82 -1.59 -21.18
C LEU A 166 17.58 -3.04 -21.65
N ASP A 167 17.54 -3.28 -22.96
CA ASP A 167 17.38 -4.64 -23.51
C ASP A 167 18.48 -5.58 -22.99
N ALA A 168 19.75 -5.14 -22.99
CA ALA A 168 20.86 -5.93 -22.47
C ALA A 168 20.75 -6.21 -20.96
N TYR A 169 20.38 -5.19 -20.17
CA TYR A 169 20.21 -5.31 -18.73
C TYR A 169 19.09 -6.28 -18.38
N PHE A 170 17.92 -6.15 -19.01
CA PHE A 170 16.79 -7.02 -18.72
C PHE A 170 16.98 -8.44 -19.25
N ALA A 171 17.68 -8.63 -20.36
CA ALA A 171 18.10 -9.96 -20.80
C ALA A 171 19.02 -10.64 -19.77
N LEU A 172 19.98 -9.90 -19.21
CA LEU A 172 20.88 -10.41 -18.17
C LEU A 172 20.14 -10.74 -16.87
N VAL A 173 19.25 -9.85 -16.43
CA VAL A 173 18.48 -10.02 -15.20
C VAL A 173 17.49 -11.19 -15.31
N ARG A 174 16.86 -11.38 -16.48
CA ARG A 174 16.00 -12.54 -16.72
C ARG A 174 16.80 -13.84 -16.80
N GLY A 175 17.93 -13.82 -17.52
CA GLY A 175 18.76 -15.00 -17.78
C GLY A 175 18.02 -16.10 -18.55
N ASP A 176 18.56 -17.33 -18.52
CA ASP A 176 18.02 -18.51 -19.22
C ASP A 176 16.92 -19.25 -18.42
N ALA A 177 16.31 -18.58 -17.44
CA ALA A 177 15.35 -19.20 -16.54
C ALA A 177 13.96 -19.39 -17.18
N GLU A 178 13.32 -20.53 -16.93
CA GLU A 178 11.89 -20.67 -17.16
C GLU A 178 11.12 -19.78 -16.18
N ALA A 179 10.18 -18.99 -16.72
CA ALA A 179 9.26 -18.18 -15.92
C ALA A 179 8.39 -19.07 -15.04
N ASP A 180 8.04 -18.57 -13.84
CA ASP A 180 7.07 -19.27 -13.01
C ASP A 180 5.69 -19.34 -13.73
N PRO A 181 4.80 -20.27 -13.32
CA PRO A 181 3.50 -20.42 -13.98
C PRO A 181 2.66 -19.13 -14.05
N GLY A 182 2.72 -18.29 -13.02
CA GLY A 182 2.00 -17.03 -12.96
C GLY A 182 2.54 -16.01 -13.96
N ASP A 183 3.85 -15.81 -13.99
CA ASP A 183 4.49 -14.91 -14.96
C ASP A 183 4.31 -15.40 -16.40
N ARG A 184 4.36 -16.72 -16.64
CA ARG A 184 4.04 -17.29 -17.97
C ARG A 184 2.61 -17.01 -18.40
N ALA A 185 1.63 -17.19 -17.51
CA ALA A 185 0.23 -16.89 -17.81
C ALA A 185 0.02 -15.41 -18.17
N ARG A 186 0.68 -14.50 -17.43
CA ARG A 186 0.70 -13.06 -17.74
C ARG A 186 1.34 -12.77 -19.09
N GLU A 187 2.50 -13.36 -19.37
CA GLU A 187 3.24 -13.18 -20.63
C GLU A 187 2.48 -13.72 -21.85
N GLU A 188 1.83 -14.87 -21.74
CA GLU A 188 0.98 -15.44 -22.79
C GLU A 188 -0.24 -14.56 -23.08
N TYR A 189 -0.88 -14.06 -22.02
CA TYR A 189 -2.01 -13.13 -22.13
C TYR A 189 -1.59 -11.80 -22.77
N MET A 190 -0.52 -11.17 -22.28
CA MET A 190 0.06 -9.96 -22.88
C MET A 190 0.44 -10.16 -24.35
N ALA A 191 1.07 -11.28 -24.70
CA ALA A 191 1.44 -11.58 -26.08
C ALA A 191 0.21 -11.72 -27.00
N SER A 192 -0.93 -12.20 -26.49
CA SER A 192 -2.17 -12.28 -27.27
C SER A 192 -2.70 -10.90 -27.68
N TRP A 193 -2.63 -9.90 -26.79
CA TRP A 193 -2.94 -8.51 -27.11
C TRP A 193 -2.00 -7.95 -28.18
N VAL A 194 -0.70 -8.25 -28.08
CA VAL A 194 0.30 -7.81 -29.07
C VAL A 194 -0.01 -8.38 -30.47
N ARG A 195 -0.31 -9.68 -30.56
CA ARG A 195 -0.70 -10.31 -31.85
C ARG A 195 -1.97 -9.68 -32.42
N ALA A 196 -2.98 -9.45 -31.59
CA ALA A 196 -4.25 -8.84 -31.99
C ALA A 196 -4.10 -7.39 -32.48
N ALA A 197 -3.28 -6.59 -31.79
CA ALA A 197 -2.97 -5.23 -32.19
C ALA A 197 -2.18 -5.18 -33.50
N ARG A 198 -1.16 -6.04 -33.66
CA ARG A 198 -0.39 -6.16 -34.91
C ARG A 198 -1.30 -6.44 -36.11
N ALA A 199 -2.21 -7.39 -35.97
CA ALA A 199 -3.16 -7.75 -37.04
C ALA A 199 -4.09 -6.59 -37.43
N ARG A 200 -4.40 -5.68 -36.50
CA ARG A 200 -5.31 -4.54 -36.70
C ARG A 200 -4.61 -3.21 -36.97
N ALA A 201 -3.29 -3.16 -36.87
CA ALA A 201 -2.54 -1.91 -36.97
C ALA A 201 -2.52 -1.31 -38.38
N GLY A 202 -2.94 -2.06 -39.41
CA GLY A 202 -3.03 -1.55 -40.78
C GLY A 202 -1.69 -1.07 -41.34
N GLY A 203 -0.59 -1.72 -40.96
CA GLY A 203 0.78 -1.36 -41.35
C GLY A 203 1.41 -0.21 -40.55
N ARG A 204 0.69 0.40 -39.60
CA ARG A 204 1.28 1.36 -38.65
C ARG A 204 1.97 0.61 -37.49
N PRO A 205 2.95 1.23 -36.82
CA PRO A 205 3.64 0.59 -35.70
C PRO A 205 2.73 0.29 -34.51
N VAL A 206 3.04 -0.79 -33.78
CA VAL A 206 2.52 -1.09 -32.44
C VAL A 206 3.64 -0.86 -31.43
N LEU A 207 3.41 -0.07 -30.40
CA LEU A 207 4.36 0.15 -29.31
C LEU A 207 3.93 -0.65 -28.08
N VAL A 208 4.85 -1.43 -27.51
CA VAL A 208 4.62 -2.27 -26.32
C VAL A 208 5.54 -1.79 -25.20
N VAL A 209 4.95 -1.30 -24.10
CA VAL A 209 5.64 -0.77 -22.92
C VAL A 209 5.32 -1.66 -21.73
N THR A 210 6.30 -2.45 -21.29
CA THR A 210 6.17 -3.35 -20.14
C THR A 210 7.41 -3.29 -19.27
N GLY A 211 7.27 -3.72 -18.02
CA GLY A 211 8.36 -4.07 -17.14
C GLY A 211 9.38 -4.93 -17.90
N GLY A 212 10.64 -4.50 -17.84
CA GLY A 212 11.67 -5.05 -18.70
C GLY A 212 11.89 -6.56 -18.53
N PHE A 213 11.56 -7.09 -17.36
CA PHE A 213 11.57 -8.53 -17.10
C PHE A 213 10.78 -9.33 -18.15
N HIS A 214 9.59 -8.87 -18.54
CA HIS A 214 8.70 -9.60 -19.46
C HIS A 214 9.15 -9.53 -20.92
N GLN A 215 9.99 -8.56 -21.29
CA GLN A 215 10.29 -8.25 -22.68
C GLN A 215 10.87 -9.41 -23.51
N PRO A 216 11.89 -10.16 -23.03
CA PRO A 216 12.46 -11.24 -23.82
C PRO A 216 11.41 -12.30 -24.21
N SER A 217 10.54 -12.67 -23.27
CA SER A 217 9.48 -13.66 -23.53
C SER A 217 8.35 -13.08 -24.38
N LEU A 218 7.95 -11.83 -24.20
CA LEU A 218 6.95 -11.20 -25.05
C LEU A 218 7.39 -11.13 -26.51
N ARG A 219 8.66 -10.80 -26.78
CA ARG A 219 9.21 -10.81 -28.14
C ARG A 219 9.12 -12.21 -28.76
N ALA A 220 9.42 -13.26 -27.99
CA ALA A 220 9.35 -14.64 -28.46
C ALA A 220 7.89 -15.10 -28.71
N LEU A 221 6.99 -14.88 -27.74
CA LEU A 221 5.58 -15.32 -27.80
C LEU A 221 4.74 -14.53 -28.80
N ALA A 222 5.11 -13.28 -29.07
CA ALA A 222 4.42 -12.43 -30.03
C ALA A 222 5.06 -12.45 -31.42
N ALA A 223 6.07 -13.29 -31.68
CA ALA A 223 6.68 -13.42 -32.99
C ALA A 223 5.63 -13.73 -34.08
N PRO A 224 5.85 -13.33 -35.36
CA PRO A 224 4.95 -13.70 -36.44
C PRO A 224 4.81 -15.22 -36.56
N GLY A 225 3.57 -15.72 -36.62
CA GLY A 225 3.30 -17.15 -36.67
C GLY A 225 1.80 -17.45 -36.65
N GLU A 226 1.46 -18.74 -36.71
CA GLU A 226 0.09 -19.23 -36.58
C GLU A 226 -0.40 -19.06 -35.14
N GLY A 227 -1.49 -18.30 -34.95
CA GLY A 227 -2.10 -18.10 -33.65
C GLY A 227 -3.33 -17.19 -33.72
N PRO A 228 -4.17 -17.18 -32.67
CA PRO A 228 -5.32 -16.30 -32.61
C PRO A 228 -4.88 -14.85 -32.73
N CYS A 229 -5.53 -14.13 -33.64
CA CYS A 229 -5.29 -12.72 -33.88
C CYS A 229 -6.46 -11.86 -33.44
N ASP A 230 -7.46 -12.40 -32.72
CA ASP A 230 -8.56 -11.63 -32.16
C ASP A 230 -8.20 -11.00 -30.83
N TRP A 231 -8.94 -9.93 -30.46
CA TRP A 231 -8.79 -9.34 -29.14
C TRP A 231 -9.09 -10.41 -28.08
N PRO A 232 -8.18 -10.62 -27.11
CA PRO A 232 -8.42 -11.60 -26.07
C PRO A 232 -9.58 -11.15 -25.17
N GLU A 233 -10.26 -12.12 -24.60
CA GLU A 233 -11.30 -11.89 -23.60
C GLU A 233 -10.65 -11.45 -22.29
N VAL A 234 -11.21 -10.41 -21.66
CA VAL A 234 -10.78 -9.98 -20.33
C VAL A 234 -11.41 -10.95 -19.32
N PRO A 235 -10.63 -11.61 -18.45
CA PRO A 235 -11.18 -12.54 -17.46
C PRO A 235 -12.19 -11.84 -16.55
N ASP A 236 -13.34 -12.47 -16.35
CA ASP A 236 -14.34 -12.06 -15.36
C ASP A 236 -14.05 -12.69 -13.99
N PRO A 237 -14.34 -11.98 -12.88
CA PRO A 237 -14.23 -12.56 -11.55
C PRO A 237 -15.22 -13.73 -11.39
N PRO A 238 -14.90 -14.76 -10.58
CA PRO A 238 -15.80 -15.87 -10.32
C PRO A 238 -17.15 -15.39 -9.76
N GLN A 239 -18.21 -16.14 -10.07
CA GLN A 239 -19.55 -15.81 -9.62
C GLN A 239 -19.61 -15.69 -8.09
N GLY A 240 -20.12 -14.56 -7.59
CA GLY A 240 -20.24 -14.26 -6.16
C GLY A 240 -19.03 -13.57 -5.54
N ALA A 241 -17.90 -13.48 -6.27
CA ALA A 241 -16.76 -12.69 -5.82
C ALA A 241 -17.04 -11.18 -5.95
N LEU A 242 -16.58 -10.40 -4.97
CA LEU A 242 -16.54 -8.94 -5.04
C LEU A 242 -15.19 -8.53 -5.61
N ALA A 243 -15.15 -8.00 -6.82
CA ALA A 243 -13.93 -7.53 -7.44
C ALA A 243 -14.14 -6.22 -8.22
N GLY A 244 -13.09 -5.42 -8.33
CA GLY A 244 -13.12 -4.23 -9.17
C GLY A 244 -11.88 -3.34 -9.01
N SER A 245 -11.80 -2.35 -9.90
CA SER A 245 -10.71 -1.38 -9.93
C SER A 245 -11.23 0.06 -9.88
N PHE A 246 -10.56 0.90 -9.10
CA PHE A 246 -10.85 2.33 -8.96
C PHE A 246 -9.56 3.14 -8.98
N LEU A 247 -9.63 4.36 -9.50
CA LEU A 247 -8.53 5.32 -9.32
C LEU A 247 -8.54 5.82 -7.87
N VAL A 248 -7.36 5.93 -7.27
CA VAL A 248 -7.19 6.40 -5.90
C VAL A 248 -6.09 7.48 -5.85
N PRO A 249 -6.26 8.58 -5.08
CA PRO A 249 -5.15 9.48 -4.80
C PRO A 249 -4.01 8.73 -4.12
N TYR A 250 -2.78 8.98 -4.56
CA TYR A 250 -1.59 8.36 -3.98
C TYR A 250 -0.63 9.44 -3.48
N SER A 251 0.49 9.06 -2.90
CA SER A 251 1.49 10.02 -2.42
C SER A 251 2.90 9.52 -2.63
N PHE A 252 3.86 10.44 -2.62
CA PHE A 252 5.28 10.08 -2.64
C PHE A 252 5.66 9.21 -1.44
N ARG A 253 5.05 9.45 -0.27
CA ARG A 253 5.27 8.59 0.90
C ARG A 253 4.77 7.16 0.67
N LYS A 254 3.61 6.97 0.03
CA LYS A 254 3.11 5.63 -0.30
C LYS A 254 3.91 4.98 -1.46
N LEU A 255 4.48 5.77 -2.38
CA LEU A 255 5.39 5.28 -3.42
C LEU A 255 6.72 4.79 -2.85
N ASP A 256 7.25 5.54 -1.88
CA ASP A 256 8.51 5.25 -1.19
C ASP A 256 8.35 4.13 -0.16
N ALA A 257 7.15 4.00 0.44
CA ALA A 257 6.83 2.92 1.37
C ALA A 257 6.71 1.58 0.64
N PHE A 258 7.46 0.58 1.11
CA PHE A 258 7.46 -0.82 0.66
C PHE A 258 6.15 -1.58 0.93
N SER A 259 5.00 -0.91 1.05
CA SER A 259 3.71 -1.57 1.26
C SER A 259 3.05 -1.91 -0.08
N GLY A 260 3.09 -3.18 -0.47
CA GLY A 260 2.21 -3.76 -1.50
C GLY A 260 2.67 -3.68 -2.96
N TYR A 261 3.54 -2.74 -3.33
CA TYR A 261 4.12 -2.67 -4.68
C TYR A 261 5.55 -3.21 -4.68
N GLN A 262 5.75 -4.43 -5.17
CA GLN A 262 7.05 -5.12 -5.13
C GLN A 262 8.16 -4.38 -5.93
N SER A 263 7.78 -3.58 -6.93
CA SER A 263 8.72 -2.77 -7.72
C SER A 263 9.06 -1.42 -7.09
N GLY A 264 8.67 -1.19 -5.83
CA GLY A 264 8.82 0.06 -5.06
C GLY A 264 10.03 0.91 -5.47
N MET A 265 9.77 2.18 -5.77
CA MET A 265 10.80 3.13 -6.16
C MET A 265 11.18 3.98 -4.95
N PRO A 266 12.38 3.80 -4.40
CA PRO A 266 12.85 4.70 -3.36
C PRO A 266 13.09 6.09 -3.94
N SER A 267 12.96 7.13 -3.12
CA SER A 267 13.30 8.51 -3.50
C SER A 267 12.43 9.17 -4.61
N PRO A 268 11.09 9.05 -4.60
CA PRO A 268 10.23 9.64 -5.63
C PRO A 268 10.40 11.15 -5.82
N GLY A 269 10.72 11.89 -4.75
CA GLY A 269 10.99 13.33 -4.80
C GLY A 269 12.25 13.68 -5.61
N TYR A 270 13.32 12.89 -5.50
CA TYR A 270 14.50 13.05 -6.33
C TYR A 270 14.18 12.79 -7.81
N TYR A 271 13.47 11.70 -8.11
CA TYR A 271 13.13 11.36 -9.49
C TYR A 271 12.14 12.35 -10.13
N GLN A 272 11.28 13.00 -9.33
CA GLN A 272 10.47 14.12 -9.82
C GLN A 272 11.36 15.29 -10.27
N LEU A 273 12.37 15.67 -9.49
CA LEU A 273 13.30 16.73 -9.88
C LEU A 273 14.09 16.34 -11.14
N LEU A 274 14.50 15.07 -11.25
CA LEU A 274 15.19 14.54 -12.42
C LEU A 274 14.33 14.61 -13.68
N TRP A 275 13.05 14.30 -13.56
CA TRP A 275 12.07 14.41 -14.64
C TRP A 275 11.84 15.87 -15.06
N GLU A 276 11.60 16.76 -14.12
CA GLU A 276 11.24 18.15 -14.40
C GLU A 276 12.41 19.02 -14.84
N ARG A 277 13.61 18.80 -14.26
CA ARG A 277 14.74 19.73 -14.33
C ARG A 277 16.01 19.12 -14.92
N GLY A 278 16.06 17.80 -15.10
CA GLY A 278 17.23 17.09 -15.59
C GLY A 278 18.28 16.81 -14.51
N PRO A 279 19.33 16.03 -14.83
CA PRO A 279 20.25 15.46 -13.85
C PRO A 279 20.96 16.50 -12.97
N GLN A 280 21.50 17.56 -13.57
CA GLN A 280 22.30 18.56 -12.86
C GLN A 280 21.47 19.34 -11.84
N GLU A 281 20.25 19.75 -12.21
CA GLU A 281 19.36 20.48 -11.30
C GLU A 281 18.68 19.56 -10.29
N ALA A 282 18.51 18.28 -10.59
CA ALA A 282 18.03 17.30 -9.62
C ALA A 282 19.02 17.08 -8.48
N ALA A 283 20.30 16.91 -8.79
CA ALA A 283 21.35 16.78 -7.78
C ALA A 283 21.45 18.03 -6.89
N GLN A 284 21.47 19.22 -7.51
CA GLN A 284 21.48 20.48 -6.75
C GLN A 284 20.18 20.68 -5.96
N GLY A 285 19.04 20.29 -6.52
CA GLY A 285 17.73 20.35 -5.89
C GLY A 285 17.66 19.48 -4.65
N LEU A 286 18.20 18.26 -4.70
CA LEU A 286 18.29 17.36 -3.55
C LEU A 286 19.16 17.96 -2.44
N LEU A 287 20.35 18.48 -2.76
CA LEU A 287 21.20 19.14 -1.76
C LEU A 287 20.48 20.32 -1.10
N ARG A 288 19.77 21.16 -1.88
CA ARG A 288 18.95 22.27 -1.36
C ARG A 288 17.81 21.77 -0.47
N ALA A 289 17.14 20.69 -0.87
CA ALA A 289 16.06 20.09 -0.10
C ALA A 289 16.55 19.58 1.25
N VAL A 290 17.67 18.83 1.28
CA VAL A 290 18.28 18.37 2.53
C VAL A 290 18.67 19.55 3.43
N ALA A 291 19.40 20.53 2.88
CA ALA A 291 19.81 21.71 3.66
C ALA A 291 18.61 22.49 4.25
N GLY A 292 17.53 22.64 3.48
CA GLY A 292 16.29 23.28 3.94
C GLY A 292 15.64 22.49 5.08
N ARG A 293 15.58 21.17 4.97
CA ARG A 293 15.02 20.29 6.00
C ARG A 293 15.83 20.32 7.28
N LEU A 294 17.15 20.17 7.21
CA LEU A 294 18.05 20.26 8.37
C LEU A 294 17.85 21.58 9.13
N ARG A 295 17.81 22.71 8.41
CA ARG A 295 17.52 24.03 9.00
C ARG A 295 16.14 24.11 9.64
N SER A 296 15.10 23.57 8.99
CA SER A 296 13.74 23.56 9.54
C SER A 296 13.62 22.75 10.83
N ARG A 297 14.44 21.70 10.97
CA ARG A 297 14.55 20.86 12.18
C ARG A 297 15.53 21.40 13.21
N ARG A 298 16.16 22.55 12.94
CA ARG A 298 17.21 23.15 13.78
C ARG A 298 18.41 22.22 14.01
N ILE A 299 18.69 21.35 13.04
CA ILE A 299 19.92 20.55 13.01
C ILE A 299 21.06 21.49 12.53
N PRO A 300 22.14 21.66 13.30
CA PRO A 300 23.22 22.58 12.93
C PRO A 300 23.87 22.18 11.60
N VAL A 301 23.90 23.12 10.65
CA VAL A 301 24.62 22.98 9.38
C VAL A 301 25.12 24.35 8.94
N SER A 302 26.43 24.51 8.85
CA SER A 302 27.07 25.76 8.43
C SER A 302 27.16 25.86 6.91
N THR A 303 27.43 27.07 6.39
CA THR A 303 27.73 27.24 4.97
C THR A 303 28.99 26.50 4.56
N ALA A 304 29.99 26.40 5.45
CA ALA A 304 31.22 25.66 5.17
C ALA A 304 30.93 24.17 4.98
N ASP A 305 30.05 23.59 5.80
CA ASP A 305 29.65 22.18 5.69
C ASP A 305 28.95 21.90 4.36
N LEU A 306 28.07 22.80 3.91
CA LEU A 306 27.40 22.67 2.61
C LEU A 306 28.37 22.84 1.42
N VAL A 307 29.39 23.68 1.56
CA VAL A 307 30.47 23.78 0.56
C VAL A 307 31.27 22.49 0.51
N ALA A 308 31.62 21.93 1.67
CA ALA A 308 32.31 20.64 1.77
C ALA A 308 31.46 19.52 1.16
N ALA A 309 30.17 19.42 1.51
CA ALA A 309 29.25 18.44 0.94
C ALA A 309 29.20 18.52 -0.59
N ARG A 310 29.06 19.73 -1.15
CA ARG A 310 29.06 19.92 -2.61
C ARG A 310 30.39 19.53 -3.25
N ALA A 311 31.52 19.84 -2.62
CA ALA A 311 32.83 19.46 -3.11
C ALA A 311 33.01 17.93 -3.09
N MET A 312 32.59 17.26 -2.00
CA MET A 312 32.62 15.80 -1.88
C MET A 312 31.72 15.14 -2.92
N THR A 313 30.47 15.59 -3.08
CA THR A 313 29.55 15.08 -4.10
C THR A 313 30.15 15.14 -5.51
N ARG A 314 30.79 16.26 -5.86
CA ARG A 314 31.46 16.41 -7.16
C ARG A 314 32.66 15.48 -7.31
N GLY A 315 33.49 15.38 -6.26
CA GLY A 315 34.62 14.46 -6.23
C GLY A 315 34.19 13.00 -6.42
N LEU A 316 33.15 12.59 -5.70
CA LEU A 316 32.57 11.24 -5.79
C LEU A 316 32.01 10.95 -7.19
N ALA A 317 31.22 11.86 -7.76
CA ALA A 317 30.69 11.70 -9.12
C ALA A 317 31.82 11.54 -10.15
N LEU A 318 32.89 12.34 -10.05
CA LEU A 318 34.06 12.22 -10.93
C LEU A 318 34.80 10.90 -10.74
N MET A 319 35.01 10.46 -9.50
CA MET A 319 35.65 9.18 -9.20
C MET A 319 34.84 7.98 -9.71
N ARG A 320 33.51 8.07 -9.67
CA ARG A 320 32.58 7.05 -10.17
C ARG A 320 32.37 7.12 -11.69
N GLY A 321 32.95 8.12 -12.37
CA GLY A 321 32.82 8.30 -13.81
C GLY A 321 31.42 8.74 -14.24
N HIS A 322 30.61 9.29 -13.33
CA HIS A 322 29.28 9.78 -13.66
C HIS A 322 29.36 11.08 -14.48
N PRO A 323 28.61 11.20 -15.59
CA PRO A 323 28.61 12.43 -16.39
C PRO A 323 27.98 13.62 -15.65
N HIS A 324 27.05 13.36 -14.74
CA HIS A 324 26.39 14.31 -13.86
C HIS A 324 26.29 13.72 -12.46
N GLU A 325 26.24 14.57 -11.42
CA GLU A 325 26.07 14.10 -10.05
C GLU A 325 24.74 13.33 -9.92
N THR A 326 24.79 12.14 -9.34
CA THR A 326 23.62 11.28 -9.12
C THR A 326 23.12 11.40 -7.69
N ARG A 327 21.95 10.80 -7.41
CA ARG A 327 21.38 10.73 -6.06
C ARG A 327 22.37 10.21 -5.03
N VAL A 328 23.08 9.11 -5.34
CA VAL A 328 24.02 8.50 -4.40
C VAL A 328 25.25 9.38 -4.16
N ASP A 329 25.71 10.13 -5.18
CA ASP A 329 26.82 11.09 -4.99
C ASP A 329 26.45 12.24 -4.06
N VAL A 330 25.20 12.71 -4.17
CA VAL A 330 24.67 13.75 -3.28
C VAL A 330 24.54 13.22 -1.86
N LEU A 331 23.97 12.02 -1.69
CA LEU A 331 23.77 11.41 -0.38
C LEU A 331 25.10 11.10 0.31
N ASP A 332 26.06 10.49 -0.38
CA ASP A 332 27.36 10.17 0.21
C ASP A 332 28.19 11.42 0.49
N GLY A 333 28.14 12.42 -0.40
CA GLY A 333 28.83 13.69 -0.15
C GLY A 333 28.26 14.46 1.04
N LEU A 334 26.94 14.42 1.24
CA LEU A 334 26.28 14.95 2.43
C LEU A 334 26.64 14.14 3.69
N ALA A 335 26.59 12.82 3.63
CA ALA A 335 26.93 11.97 4.78
C ALA A 335 28.38 12.21 5.21
N ALA A 336 29.33 12.21 4.27
CA ALA A 336 30.75 12.41 4.54
C ALA A 336 31.07 13.83 5.07
N ALA A 337 30.30 14.85 4.70
CA ALA A 337 30.52 16.22 5.15
C ALA A 337 29.79 16.58 6.45
N LEU A 338 28.64 15.97 6.72
CA LEU A 338 27.73 16.37 7.79
C LEU A 338 27.72 15.42 9.00
N ILE A 339 28.31 14.23 8.87
CA ILE A 339 28.32 13.21 9.92
C ILE A 339 29.76 12.98 10.35
N SER A 340 30.11 13.47 11.53
CA SER A 340 31.43 13.30 12.17
C SER A 340 31.48 12.16 13.18
N ASP A 341 30.31 11.71 13.63
CA ASP A 341 30.16 10.75 14.73
C ASP A 341 29.89 9.34 14.18
N ASP A 342 30.10 8.33 15.02
CA ASP A 342 29.86 6.93 14.64
C ASP A 342 28.39 6.68 14.29
N LEU A 343 28.17 5.96 13.19
CA LEU A 343 26.85 5.53 12.78
C LEU A 343 26.48 4.21 13.46
N GLU A 344 25.45 4.23 14.32
CA GLU A 344 24.90 3.01 14.93
C GLU A 344 24.25 2.06 13.91
N ARG A 345 23.86 2.58 12.74
CA ARG A 345 23.24 1.83 11.65
C ARG A 345 23.85 2.22 10.30
N PRO A 346 23.95 1.28 9.35
CA PRO A 346 24.40 1.60 8.00
C PRO A 346 23.46 2.62 7.33
N LEU A 347 24.01 3.32 6.34
CA LEU A 347 23.24 4.26 5.52
C LEU A 347 22.14 3.50 4.75
N PRO A 348 20.89 3.97 4.76
CA PRO A 348 19.75 3.21 4.23
C PRO A 348 19.71 3.10 2.69
N TRP A 349 20.63 3.76 1.98
CA TRP A 349 20.79 3.65 0.53
C TRP A 349 21.92 2.70 0.10
N THR A 350 22.66 2.10 1.03
CA THR A 350 23.64 1.04 0.74
C THR A 350 23.02 -0.35 0.80
N ALA A 351 21.99 -0.54 1.62
CA ALA A 351 21.19 -1.76 1.65
C ALA A 351 19.71 -1.39 1.77
N ARG A 352 18.84 -2.11 1.04
CA ARG A 352 17.39 -1.88 1.13
C ARG A 352 16.91 -2.20 2.56
N GLY A 353 16.31 -1.21 3.21
CA GLY A 353 15.74 -1.38 4.55
C GLY A 353 14.98 -0.14 5.02
N ALA A 354 14.02 -0.36 5.92
CA ALA A 354 13.33 0.73 6.60
C ALA A 354 14.26 1.44 7.58
N LEU A 355 14.01 2.74 7.81
CA LEU A 355 14.66 3.48 8.88
C LEU A 355 14.32 2.84 10.23
N GLY A 356 15.36 2.42 10.95
CA GLY A 356 15.22 1.81 12.28
C GLY A 356 15.33 2.84 13.40
N ALA A 357 14.91 2.46 14.61
CA ALA A 357 15.23 3.23 15.81
C ALA A 357 16.76 3.36 15.96
N GLY A 358 17.25 4.56 16.23
CA GLY A 358 18.69 4.89 16.31
C GLY A 358 19.30 5.42 15.00
N THR A 359 18.55 5.55 13.90
CA THR A 359 19.10 6.20 12.69
C THR A 359 19.43 7.68 12.95
N HIS A 360 20.63 8.10 12.53
CA HIS A 360 21.14 9.45 12.73
C HIS A 360 20.17 10.53 12.18
N PRO A 361 19.90 11.63 12.91
CA PRO A 361 18.91 12.64 12.51
C PRO A 361 19.15 13.27 11.13
N VAL A 362 20.42 13.46 10.74
CA VAL A 362 20.77 13.96 9.40
C VAL A 362 20.33 12.97 8.32
N VAL A 363 20.55 11.67 8.54
CA VAL A 363 20.17 10.59 7.61
C VAL A 363 18.64 10.52 7.46
N VAL A 364 17.90 10.66 8.55
CA VAL A 364 16.42 10.71 8.52
C VAL A 364 15.93 11.84 7.62
N GLU A 365 16.51 13.04 7.75
CA GLU A 365 16.11 14.18 6.92
C GLU A 365 16.61 14.08 5.48
N MET A 366 17.71 13.37 5.22
CA MET A 366 18.17 13.03 3.86
C MET A 366 17.19 12.11 3.16
N VAL A 367 16.78 11.01 3.80
CA VAL A 367 15.77 10.09 3.24
C VAL A 367 14.44 10.79 3.03
N ALA A 368 14.01 11.63 3.98
CA ALA A 368 12.78 12.40 3.83
C ALA A 368 12.85 13.43 2.67
N ALA A 369 14.03 14.02 2.39
CA ALA A 369 14.22 14.87 1.21
C ALA A 369 14.13 14.09 -0.10
N CYS A 370 14.72 12.89 -0.14
CA CYS A 370 14.62 11.97 -1.27
C CYS A 370 13.18 11.56 -1.56
N CYS A 371 12.40 11.24 -0.51
CA CYS A 371 10.99 10.89 -0.65
C CYS A 371 10.17 12.08 -1.16
N GLY A 372 10.31 13.27 -0.56
CA GLY A 372 9.42 14.39 -0.84
C GLY A 372 8.01 14.21 -0.24
N ASP A 373 7.10 15.14 -0.56
CA ASP A 373 5.78 15.25 0.08
C ASP A 373 4.62 15.44 -0.90
N ALA A 374 4.82 15.17 -2.19
CA ALA A 374 3.76 15.30 -3.18
C ALA A 374 2.60 14.33 -2.90
N GLU A 375 1.39 14.84 -3.04
CA GLU A 375 0.13 14.11 -2.92
C GLU A 375 -0.68 14.26 -4.20
N GLY A 376 -1.22 13.17 -4.73
CA GLY A 376 -2.13 13.25 -5.87
C GLY A 376 -3.50 13.75 -5.49
N ARG A 377 -4.28 14.08 -6.52
CA ARG A 377 -5.71 14.38 -6.42
C ARG A 377 -6.40 13.85 -7.67
N LEU A 378 -7.55 13.20 -7.46
CA LEU A 378 -8.39 12.79 -8.57
C LEU A 378 -9.08 14.01 -9.20
N HIS A 379 -9.50 13.87 -10.46
CA HIS A 379 -10.31 14.88 -11.12
C HIS A 379 -11.75 14.77 -10.56
N PRO A 380 -12.51 15.86 -10.41
CA PRO A 380 -13.86 15.80 -9.84
C PRO A 380 -14.82 14.85 -10.56
N ASP A 381 -14.64 14.66 -11.87
CA ASP A 381 -15.48 13.76 -12.69
C ASP A 381 -15.06 12.28 -12.62
N THR A 382 -14.07 11.94 -11.78
CA THR A 382 -13.63 10.55 -11.62
C THR A 382 -14.72 9.75 -10.92
N PRO A 383 -15.19 8.62 -11.47
CA PRO A 383 -16.14 7.76 -10.78
C PRO A 383 -15.56 7.22 -9.47
N LEU A 384 -16.33 7.35 -8.40
CA LEU A 384 -15.94 6.90 -7.06
C LEU A 384 -16.78 5.67 -6.63
N PRO A 385 -16.25 4.80 -5.76
CA PRO A 385 -17.02 3.68 -5.26
C PRO A 385 -18.20 4.17 -4.38
N PRO A 386 -19.31 3.41 -4.32
CA PRO A 386 -20.52 3.80 -3.58
C PRO A 386 -20.28 4.21 -2.12
N LEU A 387 -19.32 3.57 -1.45
CA LEU A 387 -18.97 3.86 -0.06
C LEU A 387 -18.56 5.32 0.16
N VAL A 388 -17.87 5.94 -0.80
CA VAL A 388 -17.45 7.35 -0.69
C VAL A 388 -18.66 8.27 -0.67
N HIS A 389 -19.68 7.96 -1.46
CA HIS A 389 -20.94 8.72 -1.49
C HIS A 389 -21.74 8.53 -0.20
N ASP A 390 -21.92 7.28 0.26
CA ASP A 390 -22.61 6.96 1.53
C ASP A 390 -21.96 7.67 2.72
N VAL A 391 -20.63 7.65 2.83
CA VAL A 391 -19.92 8.30 3.93
C VAL A 391 -20.01 9.82 3.85
N THR A 392 -19.87 10.40 2.65
CA THR A 392 -19.98 11.85 2.45
C THR A 392 -21.36 12.35 2.89
N GLU A 393 -22.43 11.67 2.48
CA GLU A 393 -23.80 12.03 2.86
C GLU A 393 -24.05 11.92 4.37
N ARG A 394 -23.59 10.82 5.00
CA ARG A 394 -23.71 10.62 6.45
C ARG A 394 -22.92 11.64 7.26
N LEU A 395 -21.70 11.98 6.84
CA LEU A 395 -20.91 13.00 7.51
C LEU A 395 -21.58 14.37 7.40
N ALA A 396 -22.08 14.74 6.22
CA ALA A 396 -22.77 16.02 6.00
C ALA A 396 -24.06 16.15 6.83
N SER A 397 -24.80 15.05 7.00
CA SER A 397 -26.07 15.04 7.74
C SER A 397 -25.89 14.94 9.26
N LEU A 398 -24.93 14.14 9.75
CA LEU A 398 -24.84 13.78 11.17
C LEU A 398 -23.76 14.53 11.94
N ILE A 399 -22.69 14.98 11.26
CA ILE A 399 -21.49 15.53 11.92
C ILE A 399 -21.33 17.03 11.64
N PRO A 400 -21.44 17.91 12.65
CA PRO A 400 -21.16 19.33 12.47
C PRO A 400 -19.69 19.55 12.12
N ALA A 401 -19.44 20.36 11.08
CA ALA A 401 -18.09 20.59 10.56
C ALA A 401 -17.18 21.32 11.57
N GLY A 402 -15.95 20.81 11.71
CA GLY A 402 -14.83 21.51 12.35
C GLY A 402 -14.94 21.73 13.86
N ARG A 403 -15.89 21.10 14.55
CA ARG A 403 -16.08 21.26 16.01
C ARG A 403 -15.86 19.95 16.74
N PRO A 404 -15.29 19.97 17.97
CA PRO A 404 -15.31 18.82 18.84
C PRO A 404 -16.75 18.39 19.13
N LEU A 405 -17.00 17.08 19.14
CA LEU A 405 -18.28 16.51 19.52
C LEU A 405 -18.22 16.00 20.96
N LYS A 406 -19.24 16.30 21.73
CA LYS A 406 -19.56 15.65 22.99
C LYS A 406 -20.86 14.90 22.76
N LEU A 407 -20.82 13.58 22.90
CA LEU A 407 -21.95 12.70 22.60
C LEU A 407 -22.41 12.05 23.89
N ASP A 408 -23.71 12.03 24.13
CA ASP A 408 -24.32 11.21 25.18
C ASP A 408 -24.87 9.92 24.54
N LEU A 409 -24.28 8.77 24.88
CA LEU A 409 -24.67 7.49 24.29
C LEU A 409 -26.10 7.06 24.69
N THR A 410 -26.71 7.71 25.68
CA THR A 410 -28.12 7.47 26.05
C THR A 410 -29.11 8.17 25.13
N ASP A 411 -28.67 9.18 24.37
CA ASP A 411 -29.47 9.85 23.34
C ASP A 411 -29.35 9.12 21.99
N ALA A 412 -30.48 8.88 21.33
CA ALA A 412 -30.50 8.09 20.10
C ALA A 412 -29.79 8.78 18.92
N ALA A 413 -29.80 10.12 18.85
CA ALA A 413 -29.14 10.85 17.79
C ALA A 413 -27.62 10.85 18.01
N ASP A 414 -27.17 11.04 19.25
CA ASP A 414 -25.76 10.99 19.61
C ASP A 414 -25.18 9.57 19.50
N LEU A 415 -25.95 8.53 19.84
CA LEU A 415 -25.57 7.15 19.58
C LEU A 415 -25.37 6.88 18.08
N SER A 416 -26.22 7.44 17.22
CA SER A 416 -26.07 7.33 15.76
C SER A 416 -24.78 8.00 15.26
N ARG A 417 -24.44 9.18 15.81
CA ARG A 417 -23.16 9.87 15.53
C ARG A 417 -21.97 9.07 16.03
N SER A 418 -22.06 8.49 17.22
CA SER A 418 -21.01 7.64 17.80
C SER A 418 -20.75 6.42 16.91
N ARG A 419 -21.81 5.70 16.49
CA ARG A 419 -21.69 4.54 15.58
C ARG A 419 -21.02 4.90 14.26
N LEU A 420 -21.39 6.03 13.64
CA LEU A 420 -20.74 6.55 12.44
C LEU A 420 -19.23 6.74 12.66
N LEU A 421 -18.84 7.41 13.74
CA LEU A 421 -17.43 7.68 14.06
C LEU A 421 -16.65 6.39 14.40
N HIS A 422 -17.26 5.44 15.09
CA HIS A 422 -16.64 4.15 15.38
C HIS A 422 -16.44 3.30 14.12
N ARG A 423 -17.40 3.30 13.19
CA ARG A 423 -17.25 2.61 11.90
C ARG A 423 -16.10 3.20 11.08
N LEU A 424 -16.00 4.53 11.03
CA LEU A 424 -14.86 5.21 10.39
C LEU A 424 -13.53 4.86 11.08
N ARG A 425 -13.49 4.84 12.42
CA ARG A 425 -12.30 4.45 13.20
C ARG A 425 -11.88 3.01 12.91
N VAL A 426 -12.83 2.05 12.91
CA VAL A 426 -12.54 0.64 12.65
C VAL A 426 -11.99 0.44 11.24
N LEU A 427 -12.55 1.15 10.25
CA LEU A 427 -12.04 1.17 8.87
C LEU A 427 -10.74 1.97 8.70
N GLY A 428 -10.22 2.62 9.74
CA GLY A 428 -8.99 3.42 9.67
C GLY A 428 -9.15 4.72 8.88
N ILE A 429 -10.38 5.21 8.68
CA ILE A 429 -10.64 6.44 7.93
C ILE A 429 -10.23 7.67 8.75
N PRO A 430 -9.28 8.50 8.27
CA PRO A 430 -8.74 9.59 9.06
C PRO A 430 -9.69 10.77 9.25
N GLY A 431 -9.37 11.60 10.23
CA GLY A 431 -9.92 12.94 10.44
C GLY A 431 -10.90 13.09 11.62
N PHE A 432 -11.07 12.04 12.42
CA PHE A 432 -11.64 12.13 13.76
C PHE A 432 -10.80 11.31 14.73
N ALA A 433 -10.61 11.82 15.95
CA ALA A 433 -9.94 11.10 17.02
C ALA A 433 -10.82 11.10 18.27
N ARG A 434 -11.04 9.92 18.85
CA ARG A 434 -11.67 9.78 20.15
C ARG A 434 -10.65 10.17 21.22
N VAL A 435 -10.99 11.17 22.03
CA VAL A 435 -10.12 11.65 23.13
C VAL A 435 -10.64 11.30 24.51
N LYS A 436 -11.93 10.96 24.62
CA LYS A 436 -12.56 10.48 25.84
C LYS A 436 -13.76 9.60 25.51
N GLY A 437 -14.06 8.67 26.39
CA GLY A 437 -15.24 7.81 26.35
C GLY A 437 -14.94 6.47 27.00
N PRO A 438 -15.95 5.60 27.14
CA PRO A 438 -15.79 4.31 27.79
C PRO A 438 -14.66 3.50 27.15
N SER A 439 -13.70 3.05 27.97
CA SER A 439 -12.60 2.18 27.52
C SER A 439 -13.02 0.72 27.36
N ASP A 440 -14.01 0.33 28.14
CA ASP A 440 -14.65 -0.98 28.18
C ASP A 440 -16.10 -0.77 28.61
N GLY A 441 -16.91 -1.83 28.61
CA GLY A 441 -18.29 -1.68 29.04
C GLY A 441 -18.48 -1.60 30.56
N ALA A 442 -17.46 -1.82 31.40
CA ALA A 442 -17.63 -1.70 32.86
C ALA A 442 -17.59 -0.22 33.33
N ASP A 443 -17.06 0.66 32.49
CA ASP A 443 -16.96 2.11 32.70
C ASP A 443 -18.34 2.78 32.87
N PRO A 444 -18.59 3.51 33.97
CA PRO A 444 -19.83 4.26 34.17
C PRO A 444 -19.97 5.50 33.27
N GLU A 445 -18.97 5.84 32.44
CA GLU A 445 -19.02 6.99 31.54
C GLU A 445 -19.80 6.69 30.24
N PHE A 446 -20.96 7.33 30.08
CA PHE A 446 -21.77 7.28 28.85
C PHE A 446 -21.51 8.44 27.88
N GLY A 447 -20.53 9.29 28.20
CA GLY A 447 -20.16 10.43 27.38
C GLY A 447 -18.97 10.10 26.50
N GLU A 448 -19.04 10.43 25.21
CA GLU A 448 -17.86 10.41 24.33
C GLU A 448 -17.42 11.82 23.96
N ARG A 449 -16.10 11.99 23.79
CA ARG A 449 -15.54 13.20 23.21
C ARG A 449 -14.69 12.86 22.01
N TRP A 450 -15.04 13.47 20.89
CA TRP A 450 -14.35 13.33 19.62
C TRP A 450 -13.81 14.67 19.15
N GLU A 451 -12.57 14.67 18.66
CA GLU A 451 -11.92 15.86 18.11
C GLU A 451 -11.71 15.70 16.60
N PRO A 452 -12.04 16.72 15.79
CA PRO A 452 -11.67 16.73 14.38
C PRO A 452 -10.14 16.73 14.26
N ARG A 453 -9.63 15.94 13.32
CA ARG A 453 -8.21 15.87 12.96
C ARG A 453 -8.05 16.22 11.47
N PRO A 454 -6.84 16.60 11.03
CA PRO A 454 -6.54 16.68 9.61
C PRO A 454 -6.91 15.39 8.89
N ALA A 455 -7.68 15.48 7.82
CA ALA A 455 -8.23 14.35 7.06
C ALA A 455 -7.34 13.98 5.87
N HIS A 456 -6.02 14.16 5.98
CA HIS A 456 -5.07 13.79 4.92
C HIS A 456 -5.23 12.31 4.56
N GLY A 457 -5.34 12.01 3.27
CA GLY A 457 -5.55 10.64 2.78
C GLY A 457 -6.94 10.05 3.00
N ARG A 458 -7.94 10.82 3.50
CA ARG A 458 -9.30 10.32 3.73
C ARG A 458 -9.95 9.74 2.47
N GLU A 459 -9.88 10.47 1.36
CA GLU A 459 -10.46 10.03 0.09
C GLU A 459 -9.86 8.69 -0.36
N ALA A 460 -8.53 8.56 -0.28
CA ALA A 460 -7.85 7.31 -0.60
C ALA A 460 -8.30 6.15 0.30
N ALA A 461 -8.34 6.37 1.61
CA ALA A 461 -8.77 5.37 2.58
C ALA A 461 -10.25 4.94 2.36
N LEU A 462 -11.13 5.87 1.95
CA LEU A 462 -12.53 5.54 1.66
C LEU A 462 -12.68 4.74 0.36
N ILE A 463 -11.91 5.06 -0.68
CA ILE A 463 -11.90 4.30 -1.93
C ILE A 463 -11.41 2.88 -1.67
N GLU A 464 -10.31 2.75 -0.92
CA GLU A 464 -9.74 1.45 -0.51
C GLU A 464 -10.73 0.66 0.35
N ALA A 465 -11.41 1.30 1.30
CA ALA A 465 -12.44 0.68 2.14
C ALA A 465 -13.66 0.17 1.34
N GLY A 466 -13.89 0.69 0.12
CA GLY A 466 -14.93 0.21 -0.79
C GLY A 466 -14.78 -1.27 -1.14
N ALA A 467 -13.58 -1.85 -1.02
CA ALA A 467 -13.32 -3.28 -1.17
C ALA A 467 -14.01 -4.17 -0.11
N HIS A 468 -14.54 -3.56 0.96
CA HIS A 468 -15.25 -4.25 2.04
C HIS A 468 -16.77 -4.05 1.98
N GLY A 469 -17.29 -3.16 1.14
CA GLY A 469 -18.74 -2.96 1.02
C GLY A 469 -19.13 -1.63 0.38
N ALA A 470 -20.37 -1.54 -0.08
CA ALA A 470 -20.93 -0.34 -0.70
C ALA A 470 -21.44 0.67 0.35
N ARG A 471 -21.76 0.22 1.56
CA ARG A 471 -22.21 1.05 2.68
C ARG A 471 -21.27 0.96 3.88
N LEU A 472 -21.23 2.01 4.69
CA LEU A 472 -20.32 2.10 5.82
C LEU A 472 -20.52 1.02 6.88
N ASP A 473 -21.78 0.66 7.15
CA ASP A 473 -22.13 -0.42 8.08
C ASP A 473 -21.67 -1.79 7.59
N GLU A 474 -21.84 -2.07 6.29
CA GLU A 474 -21.38 -3.31 5.66
C GLU A 474 -19.86 -3.43 5.69
N ALA A 475 -19.16 -2.38 5.24
CA ALA A 475 -17.70 -2.36 5.21
C ALA A 475 -17.10 -2.55 6.61
N ALA A 476 -17.66 -1.88 7.62
CA ALA A 476 -17.22 -2.05 9.00
C ALA A 476 -17.49 -3.48 9.52
N ALA A 477 -18.65 -4.07 9.21
CA ALA A 477 -18.97 -5.44 9.59
C ALA A 477 -17.99 -6.46 8.98
N VAL A 478 -17.65 -6.30 7.69
CA VAL A 478 -16.67 -7.16 7.00
C VAL A 478 -15.30 -7.07 7.66
N VAL A 479 -14.79 -5.87 7.94
CA VAL A 479 -13.48 -5.69 8.59
C VAL A 479 -13.47 -6.25 10.02
N LEU A 480 -14.55 -6.10 10.78
CA LEU A 480 -14.66 -6.71 12.11
C LEU A 480 -14.69 -8.24 12.02
N GLY A 481 -15.40 -8.81 11.05
CA GLY A 481 -15.41 -10.26 10.80
C GLY A 481 -14.05 -10.81 10.38
N GLU A 482 -13.27 -10.06 9.60
CA GLU A 482 -11.88 -10.41 9.26
C GLU A 482 -10.98 -10.42 10.50
N ARG A 483 -11.09 -9.40 11.36
CA ARG A 483 -10.33 -9.36 12.62
C ARG A 483 -10.72 -10.50 13.55
N LEU A 484 -11.99 -10.88 13.59
CA LEU A 484 -12.46 -12.06 14.33
C LEU A 484 -11.78 -13.33 13.82
N ARG A 485 -11.80 -13.59 12.50
CA ARG A 485 -11.12 -14.76 11.92
C ARG A 485 -9.62 -14.76 12.18
N ALA A 486 -8.98 -13.59 12.15
CA ALA A 486 -7.55 -13.44 12.41
C ALA A 486 -7.18 -13.60 13.90
N ALA A 487 -8.05 -13.16 14.82
CA ALA A 487 -7.87 -13.33 16.26
C ALA A 487 -7.90 -14.81 16.69
N GLY A 488 -8.62 -15.65 15.95
CA GLY A 488 -8.76 -17.07 16.26
C GLY A 488 -9.38 -17.27 17.66
N ALA A 489 -8.67 -18.01 18.51
CA ALA A 489 -9.10 -18.37 19.86
C ALA A 489 -8.52 -17.46 20.97
N ASP A 490 -7.83 -16.37 20.62
CA ASP A 490 -7.17 -15.50 21.61
C ASP A 490 -8.20 -14.62 22.36
N PRO A 491 -8.37 -14.79 23.69
CA PRO A 491 -9.42 -14.10 24.44
C PRO A 491 -9.27 -12.58 24.51
N GLY A 492 -8.04 -12.04 24.54
CA GLY A 492 -7.80 -10.59 24.67
C GLY A 492 -8.30 -9.81 23.44
N PRO A 493 -7.81 -10.14 22.22
CA PRO A 493 -8.32 -9.57 20.98
C PRO A 493 -9.84 -9.74 20.80
N LEU A 494 -10.40 -10.89 21.21
CA LEU A 494 -11.85 -11.14 21.11
C LEU A 494 -12.68 -10.20 22.02
N ALA A 495 -12.20 -9.91 23.24
CA ALA A 495 -12.88 -8.97 24.14
C ALA A 495 -12.92 -7.54 23.57
N GLY A 496 -11.79 -7.07 23.02
CA GLY A 496 -11.72 -5.78 22.32
C GLY A 496 -12.62 -5.73 21.08
N LEU A 497 -12.66 -6.81 20.31
CA LEU A 497 -13.51 -6.92 19.12
C LEU A 497 -15.01 -6.93 19.45
N LEU A 498 -15.41 -7.59 20.54
CA LEU A 498 -16.79 -7.58 21.02
C LEU A 498 -17.25 -6.15 21.32
N PHE A 499 -16.42 -5.36 21.98
CA PHE A 499 -16.73 -3.97 22.29
C PHE A 499 -16.77 -3.07 21.05
N ASP A 500 -15.79 -3.22 20.14
CA ASP A 500 -15.77 -2.52 18.85
C ASP A 500 -17.03 -2.83 18.02
N THR A 501 -17.47 -4.09 18.01
CA THR A 501 -18.66 -4.54 17.28
C THR A 501 -19.94 -3.92 17.84
N ALA A 502 -20.04 -3.85 19.17
CA ALA A 502 -21.15 -3.19 19.85
C ALA A 502 -21.20 -1.67 19.56
N LEU A 503 -20.04 -0.99 19.64
CA LEU A 503 -19.92 0.44 19.33
C LEU A 503 -20.20 0.76 17.85
N CYS A 504 -19.88 -0.16 16.94
CA CYS A 504 -20.25 -0.06 15.53
C CYS A 504 -21.71 -0.44 15.25
N GLY A 505 -22.42 -1.03 16.21
CA GLY A 505 -23.81 -1.49 16.07
C GLY A 505 -23.97 -2.62 15.06
N VAL A 506 -23.04 -3.58 15.03
CA VAL A 506 -23.06 -4.74 14.13
C VAL A 506 -23.59 -5.97 14.88
N SER A 507 -24.90 -6.00 15.15
CA SER A 507 -25.51 -6.98 16.05
C SER A 507 -25.36 -8.45 15.59
N ALA A 508 -25.33 -8.71 14.28
CA ALA A 508 -25.17 -10.07 13.76
C ALA A 508 -23.83 -10.70 14.17
N LEU A 509 -22.74 -9.93 14.07
CA LEU A 509 -21.40 -10.39 14.42
C LEU A 509 -21.21 -10.53 15.94
N CYS A 510 -21.97 -9.77 16.75
CA CYS A 510 -21.97 -9.94 18.20
C CYS A 510 -22.35 -11.36 18.61
N GLY A 511 -23.35 -11.98 17.98
CA GLY A 511 -23.76 -13.36 18.30
C GLY A 511 -22.66 -14.39 18.01
N GLU A 512 -22.02 -14.30 16.85
CA GLU A 512 -20.88 -15.16 16.49
C GLU A 512 -19.70 -14.99 17.45
N LEU A 513 -19.36 -13.75 17.80
CA LEU A 513 -18.32 -13.41 18.78
C LEU A 513 -18.62 -13.98 20.16
N LEU A 514 -19.87 -13.87 20.61
CA LEU A 514 -20.29 -14.38 21.91
C LEU A 514 -20.23 -15.91 21.96
N GLY A 515 -20.64 -16.61 20.90
CA GLY A 515 -20.48 -18.06 20.81
C GLY A 515 -19.01 -18.49 20.85
N ALA A 516 -18.15 -17.83 20.07
CA ALA A 516 -16.71 -18.09 20.09
C ALA A 516 -16.09 -17.82 21.47
N LEU A 517 -16.47 -16.73 22.14
CA LEU A 517 -16.02 -16.41 23.49
C LEU A 517 -16.52 -17.41 24.52
N GLU A 518 -17.78 -17.86 24.44
CA GLU A 518 -18.35 -18.86 25.36
C GLU A 518 -17.54 -20.17 25.31
N ASP A 519 -17.21 -20.63 24.11
CA ASP A 519 -16.37 -21.82 23.90
C ASP A 519 -14.96 -21.62 24.47
N GLN A 520 -14.35 -20.44 24.25
CA GLN A 520 -12.98 -20.17 24.71
C GLN A 520 -12.85 -19.94 26.20
N VAL A 521 -13.84 -19.35 26.87
CA VAL A 521 -13.78 -18.98 28.30
C VAL A 521 -13.35 -20.15 29.19
N ARG A 522 -13.80 -21.37 28.89
CA ARG A 522 -13.45 -22.59 29.65
C ARG A 522 -11.98 -23.01 29.49
N HIS A 523 -11.34 -22.59 28.40
CA HIS A 523 -9.97 -22.93 28.06
C HIS A 523 -8.95 -21.90 28.55
N ILE A 524 -9.39 -20.71 28.99
CA ILE A 524 -8.50 -19.68 29.54
C ILE A 524 -7.91 -20.16 30.86
N ARG A 525 -6.57 -20.14 30.95
CA ARG A 525 -5.81 -20.63 32.13
C ARG A 525 -5.20 -19.51 32.97
N GLU A 526 -5.36 -18.27 32.56
CA GLU A 526 -4.80 -17.09 33.22
C GLU A 526 -5.92 -16.13 33.63
N LEU A 527 -5.80 -15.53 34.83
CA LEU A 527 -6.80 -14.60 35.34
C LEU A 527 -6.88 -13.31 34.52
N ALA A 528 -5.75 -12.79 34.04
CA ALA A 528 -5.72 -11.50 33.35
C ALA A 528 -6.54 -11.48 32.03
N PRO A 529 -6.31 -12.39 31.06
CA PRO A 529 -7.13 -12.43 29.84
C PRO A 529 -8.60 -12.73 30.13
N LEU A 530 -8.88 -13.57 31.14
CA LEU A 530 -10.25 -13.88 31.56
C LEU A 530 -10.96 -12.65 32.13
N GLY A 531 -10.24 -11.83 32.89
CA GLY A 531 -10.73 -10.58 33.45
C GLY A 531 -11.09 -9.56 32.38
N GLU A 532 -10.31 -9.47 31.31
CA GLU A 532 -10.60 -8.60 30.15
C GLU A 532 -11.89 -9.01 29.43
N VAL A 533 -12.05 -10.32 29.17
CA VAL A 533 -13.27 -10.89 28.58
C VAL A 533 -14.48 -10.62 29.48
N LEU A 534 -14.35 -10.89 30.79
CA LEU A 534 -15.43 -10.70 31.74
C LEU A 534 -15.81 -9.22 31.87
N ALA A 535 -14.85 -8.31 31.93
CA ALA A 535 -15.11 -6.87 32.00
C ALA A 535 -15.83 -6.37 30.75
N ALA A 536 -15.40 -6.80 29.55
CA ALA A 536 -16.05 -6.44 28.29
C ALA A 536 -17.49 -6.99 28.22
N ALA A 537 -17.68 -8.27 28.50
CA ALA A 537 -18.99 -8.94 28.44
C ALA A 537 -19.97 -8.41 29.50
N LEU A 538 -19.52 -8.30 30.75
CA LEU A 538 -20.32 -7.71 31.84
C LEU A 538 -20.73 -6.28 31.52
N GLY A 539 -19.82 -5.55 30.89
CA GLY A 539 -20.07 -4.20 30.50
C GLY A 539 -21.19 -4.03 29.48
N LEU A 540 -21.17 -4.85 28.43
CA LEU A 540 -22.28 -4.93 27.48
C LEU A 540 -23.57 -5.39 28.15
N TRP A 541 -23.49 -6.33 29.09
CA TRP A 541 -24.64 -6.84 29.84
C TRP A 541 -25.30 -5.74 30.70
N ARG A 542 -24.50 -4.91 31.36
CA ARG A 542 -24.97 -3.79 32.19
C ARG A 542 -25.59 -2.68 31.35
N HIS A 543 -25.05 -2.44 30.16
CA HIS A 543 -25.45 -1.34 29.28
C HIS A 543 -26.22 -1.79 28.04
N ASP A 544 -26.92 -2.91 28.18
CA ASP A 544 -27.70 -3.53 27.12
C ASP A 544 -28.67 -2.58 26.41
N ARG A 545 -29.30 -1.68 27.18
CA ARG A 545 -30.24 -0.66 26.65
C ARG A 545 -29.59 0.34 25.70
N ILE A 546 -28.28 0.54 25.80
CA ILE A 546 -27.51 1.51 25.01
C ILE A 546 -26.91 0.82 23.79
N PHE A 547 -26.26 -0.33 24.00
CA PHE A 547 -25.55 -1.02 22.92
C PHE A 547 -26.44 -1.99 22.12
N GLY A 548 -27.63 -2.32 22.62
CA GLY A 548 -28.63 -3.10 21.91
C GLY A 548 -28.27 -4.58 21.75
N VAL A 549 -27.62 -5.17 22.76
CA VAL A 549 -27.20 -6.59 22.77
C VAL A 549 -28.33 -7.51 23.28
N GLY A 550 -29.50 -6.95 23.59
CA GLY A 550 -30.73 -7.65 24.01
C GLY A 550 -30.66 -8.52 25.26
N ARG A 551 -29.63 -8.39 26.13
CA ARG A 551 -29.29 -9.39 27.16
C ARG A 551 -29.29 -10.79 26.58
N ASP A 552 -28.61 -10.93 25.43
CA ASP A 552 -28.46 -12.20 24.73
C ASP A 552 -28.10 -13.33 25.73
N PRO A 553 -28.80 -14.47 25.69
CA PRO A 553 -28.44 -15.65 26.49
C PRO A 553 -26.96 -16.03 26.37
N LEU A 554 -26.34 -15.85 25.20
CA LEU A 554 -24.91 -16.09 24.98
C LEU A 554 -24.04 -15.11 25.76
N LEU A 555 -24.43 -13.83 25.82
CA LEU A 555 -23.73 -12.83 26.63
C LEU A 555 -23.80 -13.19 28.12
N GLY A 556 -24.96 -13.68 28.58
CA GLY A 556 -25.13 -14.20 29.93
C GLY A 556 -24.24 -15.43 30.20
N ALA A 557 -24.17 -16.35 29.25
CA ALA A 557 -23.34 -17.55 29.34
C ALA A 557 -21.85 -17.23 29.40
N VAL A 558 -21.36 -16.27 28.61
CA VAL A 558 -19.98 -15.77 28.67
C VAL A 558 -19.67 -15.17 30.04
N VAL A 559 -20.54 -14.31 30.58
CA VAL A 559 -20.35 -13.71 31.90
C VAL A 559 -20.34 -14.77 33.00
N ALA A 560 -21.33 -15.66 33.02
CA ALA A 560 -21.43 -16.72 34.03
C ALA A 560 -20.23 -17.69 33.96
N GLY A 561 -19.90 -18.16 32.77
CA GLY A 561 -18.76 -19.06 32.54
C GLY A 561 -17.43 -18.41 32.93
N ALA A 562 -17.26 -17.11 32.67
CA ALA A 562 -16.03 -16.40 33.00
C ALA A 562 -15.89 -16.17 34.52
N VAL A 563 -17.00 -15.90 35.23
CA VAL A 563 -17.01 -15.84 36.70
C VAL A 563 -16.65 -17.21 37.30
N GLU A 564 -17.26 -18.30 36.82
CA GLU A 564 -16.98 -19.66 37.30
C GLU A 564 -15.50 -20.01 37.08
N GLN A 565 -14.97 -19.73 35.90
CA GLN A 565 -13.57 -19.97 35.58
C GLN A 565 -12.63 -19.10 36.42
N ALA A 566 -13.00 -17.84 36.69
CA ALA A 566 -12.18 -16.94 37.50
C ALA A 566 -12.04 -17.46 38.93
N PHE A 567 -13.12 -17.98 39.53
CA PHE A 567 -13.05 -18.62 40.83
C PHE A 567 -12.22 -19.90 40.81
N ARG A 568 -12.36 -20.77 39.78
CA ARG A 568 -11.51 -21.97 39.64
C ARG A 568 -10.01 -21.62 39.58
N LEU A 569 -9.65 -20.60 38.80
CA LEU A 569 -8.26 -20.16 38.67
C LEU A 569 -7.75 -19.51 39.97
N ALA A 570 -8.61 -18.75 40.66
CA ALA A 570 -8.26 -18.12 41.93
C ALA A 570 -8.06 -19.14 43.07
N GLU A 571 -8.84 -20.23 43.10
CA GLU A 571 -8.65 -21.33 44.06
C GLU A 571 -7.27 -22.00 43.90
N GLY A 572 -6.77 -22.11 42.67
CA GLY A 572 -5.46 -22.66 42.35
C GLY A 572 -4.31 -21.65 42.44
N ALA A 573 -4.57 -20.39 42.79
CA ALA A 573 -3.55 -19.36 42.81
C ALA A 573 -2.57 -19.54 43.98
N HIS A 574 -1.28 -19.48 43.68
CA HIS A 574 -0.21 -19.49 44.68
C HIS A 574 0.47 -18.12 44.70
N GLY A 575 0.76 -17.59 45.89
CA GLY A 575 1.37 -16.28 46.05
C GLY A 575 2.77 -16.22 45.45
N GLY A 576 3.01 -15.24 44.57
CA GLY A 576 4.33 -14.91 44.01
C GLY A 576 4.92 -13.62 44.61
N SER A 577 6.12 -13.24 44.15
CA SER A 577 6.71 -11.93 44.48
C SER A 577 6.16 -10.84 43.55
N GLY A 578 5.61 -9.77 44.14
CA GLY A 578 5.04 -8.63 43.41
C GLY A 578 3.51 -8.57 43.46
N VAL A 579 2.95 -7.46 42.96
CA VAL A 579 1.49 -7.25 42.89
C VAL A 579 1.00 -7.64 41.50
N ASP A 580 0.19 -8.70 41.42
CA ASP A 580 -0.53 -9.04 40.19
C ASP A 580 -1.76 -8.13 40.02
N VAL A 581 -1.52 -6.93 39.49
CA VAL A 581 -2.58 -5.94 39.24
C VAL A 581 -3.63 -6.47 38.26
N ALA A 582 -3.23 -7.29 37.29
CA ALA A 582 -4.13 -7.79 36.26
C ALA A 582 -5.06 -8.89 36.81
N GLY A 583 -4.54 -9.82 37.61
CA GLY A 583 -5.35 -10.79 38.34
C GLY A 583 -6.30 -10.13 39.34
N LEU A 584 -5.87 -9.06 40.03
CA LEU A 584 -6.75 -8.28 40.90
C LEU A 584 -7.90 -7.60 40.15
N ARG A 585 -7.64 -7.07 38.94
CA ARG A 585 -8.69 -6.53 38.06
C ARG A 585 -9.68 -7.60 37.62
N ALA A 586 -9.20 -8.80 37.31
CA ALA A 586 -10.06 -9.93 36.95
C ALA A 586 -11.01 -10.33 38.09
N LEU A 587 -10.50 -10.39 39.33
CA LEU A 587 -11.32 -10.66 40.51
C LEU A 587 -12.30 -9.51 40.82
N ALA A 588 -11.91 -8.26 40.58
CA ALA A 588 -12.81 -7.12 40.67
C ALA A 588 -13.96 -7.23 39.64
N ALA A 589 -13.67 -7.63 38.41
CA ALA A 589 -14.68 -7.87 37.38
C ALA A 589 -15.64 -9.02 37.77
N ALA A 590 -15.13 -10.09 38.40
CA ALA A 590 -15.96 -11.18 38.93
C ALA A 590 -16.88 -10.73 40.06
N ARG A 591 -16.36 -9.93 41.01
CA ARG A 591 -17.18 -9.29 42.04
C ARG A 591 -18.28 -8.42 41.41
N ASP A 592 -17.92 -7.61 40.42
CA ASP A 592 -18.86 -6.70 39.77
C ASP A 592 -19.94 -7.46 38.99
N ALA A 593 -19.60 -8.62 38.43
CA ALA A 593 -20.57 -9.51 37.80
C ALA A 593 -21.59 -10.04 38.80
N LEU A 594 -21.15 -10.48 39.98
CA LEU A 594 -22.06 -10.92 41.06
C LEU A 594 -22.98 -9.80 41.55
N LEU A 595 -22.51 -8.55 41.56
CA LEU A 595 -23.30 -7.40 42.00
C LEU A 595 -24.31 -6.94 40.94
N HIS A 596 -23.91 -6.96 39.67
CA HIS A 596 -24.66 -6.31 38.58
C HIS A 596 -25.38 -7.28 37.66
N ALA A 597 -25.07 -8.57 37.73
CA ALA A 597 -25.76 -9.65 37.04
C ALA A 597 -26.19 -10.78 38.01
N PRO A 598 -26.85 -10.50 39.15
CA PRO A 598 -27.10 -11.49 40.23
C PRO A 598 -28.11 -12.61 39.87
N ARG A 599 -28.61 -12.62 38.63
CA ARG A 599 -29.56 -13.62 38.11
C ARG A 599 -28.90 -14.58 37.10
N LEU A 600 -27.65 -14.30 36.73
CA LEU A 600 -26.73 -15.25 36.11
C LEU A 600 -26.02 -16.00 37.23
#